data_AF-A0A1Y3NJF1-F1
#
_entry.id   AF-A0A1Y3NJF1-F1
#
_cell.length_a   1.000
_cell.length_b   1.000
_cell.length_c   1.000
_cell.angle_alpha   90.00
_cell.angle_beta   90.00
_cell.angle_gamma   90.00
#
_symmetry.space_group_name_H-M   'P 1'
#
loop_
_entity.id
_entity.type
_entity.pdbx_description
1 polymer ?
#
loop_
_entity_poly.entity_id
_entity_poly.type
_entity_poly.pdbx_seq_one_letter_code
_entity_poly.pdbx_strand_id
1 'polypeptide(L)'
;MYNNDNNNYTLDIKSKYNVNEPFKIQTTYNNTSHLFNNFEDFTRQMFGAKDVEICNTEYINIKDKISLLIWIPTYYVNIMAVFFNVYPEWDNIQRNNGKKFCMRIKDVGWVDNANKVICKSGNYDDGTPIECPDSIVLGTTQFSYRYNNNETLNLERYFREYLKKNGHSIESSINKYSLYDYHFGNNWLAVPLIVDFRNLVFNSTTFDYCKSKGFNIYYPPVNN
;
A
#
# COMPACT_ATOMS: atom_id res chain seq x y z
N MET A 1 29.81 2.85 -5.87
CA MET A 1 30.03 4.26 -5.47
C MET A 1 28.81 5.03 -5.93
N TYR A 2 27.85 5.27 -5.04
CA TYR A 2 26.66 6.08 -5.36
C TYR A 2 27.06 7.56 -5.24
N ASN A 3 26.99 8.27 -6.36
CA ASN A 3 27.39 9.67 -6.49
C ASN A 3 26.29 10.56 -5.92
N ASN A 4 26.60 11.32 -4.87
CA ASN A 4 25.86 12.51 -4.41
C ASN A 4 24.33 12.41 -4.59
N ASP A 5 23.73 11.41 -3.95
CA ASP A 5 22.28 11.21 -4.02
C ASP A 5 21.60 12.41 -3.35
N ASN A 6 20.99 13.29 -4.15
CA ASN A 6 20.07 14.27 -3.60
C ASN A 6 18.92 13.50 -2.93
N ASN A 7 19.01 13.37 -1.60
CA ASN A 7 18.07 12.65 -0.77
C ASN A 7 16.95 13.54 -0.25
N ASN A 8 16.75 14.72 -0.85
CA ASN A 8 15.66 15.60 -0.50
C ASN A 8 14.42 15.26 -1.33
N TYR A 9 13.32 15.06 -0.63
CA TYR A 9 12.06 14.68 -1.20
C TYR A 9 10.99 15.67 -0.77
N THR A 10 10.04 15.88 -1.67
CA THR A 10 8.86 16.71 -1.42
C THR A 10 7.63 15.84 -1.52
N LEU A 11 6.76 15.92 -0.51
CA LEU A 11 5.44 15.34 -0.51
C LEU A 11 4.43 16.46 -0.77
N ASP A 12 3.67 16.36 -1.85
CA ASP A 12 2.55 17.23 -2.17
C ASP A 12 1.26 16.53 -1.74
N ILE A 13 0.58 17.09 -0.73
CA ILE A 13 -0.52 16.46 -0.02
C ILE A 13 -1.80 17.23 -0.27
N LYS A 14 -2.84 16.54 -0.75
CA LYS A 14 -4.21 17.06 -0.84
C LYS A 14 -5.05 16.46 0.27
N SER A 15 -5.62 17.31 1.11
CA SER A 15 -6.49 16.90 2.21
C SER A 15 -7.88 16.49 1.73
N LYS A 16 -8.51 15.54 2.43
CA LYS A 16 -9.95 15.22 2.29
C LYS A 16 -10.83 16.38 2.75
N TYR A 17 -10.37 17.15 3.74
CA TYR A 17 -11.15 18.21 4.40
C TYR A 17 -10.94 19.58 3.74
N ASN A 18 -9.78 19.80 3.13
CA ASN A 18 -9.45 21.04 2.45
C ASN A 18 -8.73 20.72 1.12
N VAL A 19 -9.54 20.37 0.11
CA VAL A 19 -9.03 19.94 -1.21
C VAL A 19 -8.38 21.10 -1.98
N ASN A 20 -8.75 22.34 -1.66
CA ASN A 20 -8.33 23.54 -2.40
C ASN A 20 -6.99 24.11 -1.94
N GLU A 21 -6.47 23.66 -0.80
CA GLU A 21 -5.20 24.11 -0.24
C GLU A 21 -4.26 22.91 -0.06
N PRO A 22 -3.65 22.42 -1.15
CA PRO A 22 -2.58 21.44 -1.03
C PRO A 22 -1.43 22.04 -0.24
N PHE A 23 -0.80 21.21 0.59
CA PHE A 23 0.39 21.62 1.34
C PHE A 23 1.55 20.68 1.04
N LYS A 24 2.77 21.23 1.15
CA LYS A 24 4.00 20.51 0.83
C LYS A 24 4.81 20.26 2.08
N ILE A 25 5.27 19.03 2.25
CA ILE A 25 6.24 18.65 3.28
C ILE A 25 7.55 18.35 2.59
N GLN A 26 8.63 18.97 3.05
CA GLN A 26 9.98 18.59 2.65
C GLN A 26 10.57 17.62 3.67
N THR A 27 11.30 16.64 3.18
CA THR A 27 11.97 15.64 4.01
C THR A 27 13.29 15.22 3.38
N THR A 28 14.14 14.61 4.19
CA THR A 28 15.40 14.03 3.74
C THR A 28 15.41 12.55 4.12
N TYR A 29 15.76 11.70 3.15
CA TYR A 29 15.94 10.27 3.39
C TYR A 29 17.34 9.98 3.92
N ASN A 30 17.41 9.16 4.96
CA ASN A 30 18.66 8.72 5.55
C ASN A 30 19.02 7.33 5.02
N ASN A 31 20.02 7.27 4.13
CA ASN A 31 20.53 6.03 3.54
C ASN A 31 21.16 5.08 4.56
N THR A 32 21.49 5.54 5.78
CA THR A 32 22.06 4.69 6.83
C THR A 32 20.96 3.98 7.62
N SER A 33 19.88 4.70 7.97
CA SER A 33 18.76 4.12 8.72
C SER A 33 17.65 3.56 7.84
N HIS A 34 17.70 3.82 6.53
CA HIS A 34 16.64 3.52 5.55
C HIS A 34 15.27 4.12 5.93
N LEU A 35 15.29 5.32 6.53
CA LEU A 35 14.09 6.02 6.99
C LEU A 35 14.18 7.52 6.64
N PHE A 36 13.03 8.16 6.54
CA PHE A 36 12.97 9.62 6.46
C PHE A 36 13.18 10.26 7.83
N ASN A 37 13.92 11.36 7.88
CA ASN A 37 14.29 12.04 9.14
C ASN A 37 13.09 12.53 9.95
N ASN A 38 11.96 12.83 9.31
CA ASN A 38 10.72 13.31 9.95
C ASN A 38 9.52 12.38 9.66
N PHE A 39 9.77 11.07 9.58
CA PHE A 39 8.76 10.06 9.23
C PHE A 39 7.51 10.12 10.13
N GLU A 40 7.69 10.23 11.45
CA GLU A 40 6.56 10.32 12.38
C GLU A 40 5.72 11.60 12.17
N ASP A 41 6.37 12.73 11.89
CA ASP A 41 5.69 14.01 11.75
C ASP A 41 4.84 14.06 10.48
N PHE A 42 5.36 13.57 9.36
CA PHE A 42 4.58 13.60 8.12
C PHE A 42 3.52 12.50 8.09
N THR A 43 3.74 11.34 8.71
CA THR A 43 2.70 10.30 8.80
C THR A 43 1.50 10.77 9.63
N ARG A 44 1.73 11.59 10.68
CA ARG A 44 0.65 12.27 11.40
C ARG A 44 -0.11 13.26 10.53
N GLN A 45 0.58 14.03 9.70
CA GLN A 45 -0.05 14.99 8.78
C GLN A 45 -0.82 14.34 7.63
N MET A 46 -0.55 13.06 7.34
CA MET A 46 -1.30 12.29 6.35
C MET A 46 -2.63 11.75 6.86
N PHE A 47 -2.93 11.86 8.16
CA PHE A 47 -4.28 11.56 8.63
C PHE A 47 -5.27 12.52 7.98
N GLY A 48 -6.14 11.97 7.14
CA GLY A 48 -7.07 12.76 6.34
C GLY A 48 -6.52 13.24 5.00
N ALA A 49 -5.35 12.78 4.56
CA ALA A 49 -4.94 12.93 3.17
C ALA A 49 -5.90 12.18 2.24
N LYS A 50 -6.11 12.71 1.03
CA LYS A 50 -6.83 12.07 -0.08
C LYS A 50 -5.86 11.60 -1.15
N ASP A 51 -4.81 12.38 -1.36
CA ASP A 51 -3.85 12.21 -2.44
C ASP A 51 -2.49 12.69 -1.92
N VAL A 52 -1.45 11.89 -2.13
CA VAL A 52 -0.08 12.23 -1.75
C VAL A 52 0.82 11.88 -2.92
N GLU A 53 1.53 12.87 -3.47
CA GLU A 53 2.60 12.65 -4.43
C GLU A 53 3.95 12.89 -3.75
N ILE A 54 4.81 11.87 -3.74
CA ILE A 54 6.21 12.00 -3.34
C ILE A 54 7.10 12.03 -4.58
N CYS A 55 8.00 13.01 -4.62
CA CYS A 55 8.99 13.19 -5.66
C CYS A 55 10.34 13.56 -5.04
N ASN A 56 11.43 13.34 -5.75
CA ASN A 56 12.64 14.12 -5.49
C ASN A 56 12.31 15.61 -5.58
N THR A 57 12.82 16.43 -4.66
CA THR A 57 12.47 17.86 -4.57
C THR A 57 12.73 18.62 -5.87
N GLU A 58 13.75 18.22 -6.64
CA GLU A 58 14.08 18.84 -7.92
C GLU A 58 13.01 18.62 -9.00
N TYR A 59 12.21 17.55 -8.91
CA TYR A 59 11.33 17.11 -10.00
C TYR A 59 9.85 17.32 -9.73
N ILE A 60 9.45 17.75 -8.53
CA ILE A 60 8.03 17.85 -8.12
C ILE A 60 7.17 18.66 -9.12
N ASN A 61 7.71 19.76 -9.67
CA ASN A 61 6.99 20.63 -10.60
C ASN A 61 7.29 20.33 -12.08
N ILE A 62 8.07 19.29 -12.38
CA ILE A 62 8.41 18.92 -13.76
C ILE A 62 7.25 18.11 -14.36
N LYS A 63 6.82 18.48 -15.57
CA LYS A 63 5.73 17.78 -16.29
C LYS A 63 6.17 16.44 -16.88
N ASP A 64 7.39 16.37 -17.40
CA ASP A 64 7.98 15.18 -17.99
C ASP A 64 8.60 14.28 -16.91
N LYS A 65 7.73 13.58 -16.20
CA LYS A 65 8.07 12.65 -15.12
C LYS A 65 7.23 11.39 -15.24
N ILE A 66 7.81 10.25 -14.87
CA ILE A 66 7.09 9.00 -14.69
C ILE A 66 6.46 9.05 -13.31
N SER A 67 5.15 8.81 -13.23
CA SER A 67 4.43 8.75 -11.94
C SER A 67 3.77 7.39 -11.80
N LEU A 68 4.05 6.70 -10.70
CA LEU A 68 3.37 5.47 -10.31
C LEU A 68 2.14 5.82 -9.46
N LEU A 69 0.94 5.52 -9.95
CA LEU A 69 -0.30 5.71 -9.22
C LEU A 69 -0.70 4.45 -8.45
N ILE A 70 -0.71 4.54 -7.13
CA ILE A 70 -1.13 3.48 -6.21
C ILE A 70 -2.46 3.87 -5.56
N TRP A 71 -3.48 3.05 -5.74
CA TRP A 71 -4.72 3.17 -5.00
C TRP A 71 -4.64 2.40 -3.68
N ILE A 72 -5.09 3.04 -2.60
CA ILE A 72 -5.20 2.44 -1.27
C ILE A 72 -6.63 2.60 -0.73
N PRO A 73 -7.09 1.67 0.13
CA PRO A 73 -8.44 1.75 0.69
C PRO A 73 -8.56 2.82 1.78
N THR A 74 -7.45 3.14 2.45
CA THR A 74 -7.30 4.24 3.41
C THR A 74 -5.84 4.42 3.79
N TYR A 75 -5.46 5.62 4.23
CA TYR A 75 -4.14 5.92 4.80
C TYR A 75 -3.97 5.27 6.18
N TYR A 76 -3.72 3.95 6.23
CA TYR A 76 -3.15 3.32 7.41
C TYR A 76 -1.64 3.53 7.42
N VAL A 77 -1.09 3.99 8.56
CA VAL A 77 0.35 4.23 8.75
C VAL A 77 1.19 3.04 8.29
N ASN A 78 0.75 1.81 8.59
CA ASN A 78 1.47 0.60 8.21
C ASN A 78 1.59 0.42 6.69
N ILE A 79 0.52 0.70 5.93
CA ILE A 79 0.54 0.58 4.46
C ILE A 79 1.45 1.67 3.88
N MET A 80 1.32 2.90 4.37
CA MET A 80 2.09 4.04 3.91
C MET A 80 3.59 3.87 4.19
N ALA A 81 3.94 3.32 5.35
CA ALA A 81 5.32 3.08 5.74
C ALA A 81 6.05 2.20 4.71
N VAL A 82 5.38 1.16 4.19
CA VAL A 82 5.99 0.28 3.18
C VAL A 82 6.31 1.05 1.90
N PHE A 83 5.34 1.80 1.37
CA PHE A 83 5.55 2.51 0.11
C PHE A 83 6.51 3.68 0.22
N PHE A 84 6.43 4.49 1.28
CA PHE A 84 7.36 5.60 1.43
C PHE A 84 8.79 5.13 1.64
N ASN A 85 9.02 4.13 2.48
CA ASN A 85 10.39 3.71 2.76
C ASN A 85 11.04 2.97 1.57
N VAL A 86 10.25 2.37 0.66
CA VAL A 86 10.79 1.77 -0.58
C VAL A 86 11.00 2.81 -1.70
N TYR A 87 10.28 3.95 -1.65
CA TYR A 87 10.30 4.93 -2.72
C TYR A 87 11.70 5.49 -3.06
N PRO A 88 12.56 5.87 -2.10
CA PRO A 88 13.91 6.35 -2.40
C PRO A 88 14.76 5.35 -3.21
N GLU A 89 14.62 4.06 -2.92
CA GLU A 89 15.31 3.01 -3.68
C GLU A 89 14.79 2.93 -5.13
N TRP A 90 13.47 3.05 -5.32
CA TRP A 90 12.87 3.08 -6.65
C TRP A 90 13.26 4.33 -7.43
N ASP A 91 13.24 5.50 -6.80
CA ASP A 91 13.71 6.75 -7.40
C ASP A 91 15.18 6.62 -7.83
N ASN A 92 16.06 6.12 -6.95
CA ASN A 92 17.47 5.87 -7.27
C ASN A 92 17.64 4.98 -8.51
N ILE A 93 16.89 3.88 -8.61
CA ILE A 93 16.90 3.00 -9.77
C ILE A 93 16.46 3.75 -11.04
N GLN A 94 15.39 4.54 -10.98
CA GLN A 94 14.91 5.29 -12.15
C GLN A 94 15.88 6.40 -12.56
N ARG A 95 16.43 7.15 -11.60
CA ARG A 95 17.43 8.20 -11.85
C ARG A 95 18.69 7.66 -12.50
N ASN A 96 19.17 6.49 -12.06
CA ASN A 96 20.30 5.80 -12.69
C ASN A 96 20.02 5.38 -14.15
N ASN A 97 18.74 5.30 -14.54
CA ASN A 97 18.31 5.07 -15.92
C ASN A 97 17.92 6.36 -16.66
N GLY A 98 18.30 7.53 -16.15
CA GLY A 98 18.02 8.84 -16.75
C GLY A 98 16.55 9.27 -16.66
N LYS A 99 15.76 8.64 -15.79
CA LYS A 99 14.32 8.91 -15.63
C LYS A 99 14.04 9.70 -14.37
N LYS A 100 13.10 10.64 -14.47
CA LYS A 100 12.51 11.34 -13.31
C LYS A 100 11.30 10.56 -12.84
N PHE A 101 11.29 10.19 -11.57
CA PHE A 101 10.26 9.33 -11.00
C PHE A 101 9.57 10.03 -9.84
N CYS A 102 8.27 9.78 -9.73
CA CYS A 102 7.44 10.13 -8.60
C CYS A 102 6.49 8.98 -8.31
N MET A 103 5.97 8.96 -7.08
CA MET A 103 4.95 8.01 -6.68
C MET A 103 3.78 8.78 -6.10
N ARG A 104 2.59 8.49 -6.60
CA ARG A 104 1.33 9.08 -6.16
C ARG A 104 0.51 8.00 -5.48
N ILE A 105 0.16 8.21 -4.23
CA ILE A 105 -0.72 7.34 -3.45
C ILE A 105 -2.06 8.06 -3.32
N LYS A 106 -3.15 7.37 -3.65
CA LYS A 106 -4.50 7.92 -3.62
C LYS A 106 -5.39 7.06 -2.75
N ASP A 107 -5.99 7.68 -1.74
CA ASP A 107 -7.04 7.05 -0.94
C ASP A 107 -8.36 7.20 -1.67
N VAL A 108 -8.84 6.06 -2.14
CA VAL A 108 -10.11 5.95 -2.84
C VAL A 108 -11.21 5.39 -1.93
N GLY A 109 -10.91 4.95 -0.71
CA GLY A 109 -11.87 4.33 0.19
C GLY A 109 -12.08 2.83 -0.10
N TRP A 110 -12.44 2.06 0.93
CA TRP A 110 -12.60 0.60 0.86
C TRP A 110 -13.51 0.08 -0.25
N VAL A 111 -14.64 0.77 -0.49
CA VAL A 111 -15.66 0.34 -1.46
C VAL A 111 -15.20 0.59 -2.89
N ASP A 112 -14.76 1.81 -3.17
CA ASP A 112 -14.32 2.24 -4.50
C ASP A 112 -13.03 1.53 -4.92
N ASN A 113 -12.12 1.27 -3.97
CA ASN A 113 -10.89 0.53 -4.24
C ASN A 113 -11.16 -0.84 -4.90
N ALA A 114 -12.21 -1.53 -4.45
CA ALA A 114 -12.62 -2.81 -5.00
C ALA A 114 -13.56 -2.73 -6.20
N ASN A 115 -14.46 -1.74 -6.25
CA ASN A 115 -15.60 -1.77 -7.18
C ASN A 115 -15.60 -0.65 -8.22
N LYS A 116 -14.86 0.43 -8.00
CA LYS A 116 -14.88 1.59 -8.88
C LYS A 116 -14.29 1.22 -10.24
N VAL A 117 -14.95 1.61 -11.31
CA VAL A 117 -14.48 1.40 -12.69
C VAL A 117 -13.09 2.02 -12.85
N ILE A 118 -12.15 1.30 -13.46
CA ILE A 118 -10.79 1.79 -13.73
C ILE A 118 -10.44 1.64 -15.21
N CYS A 119 -9.42 2.38 -15.66
CA CYS A 119 -8.81 2.20 -16.98
C CYS A 119 -9.78 2.27 -18.18
N LYS A 120 -10.83 3.10 -18.06
CA LYS A 120 -11.77 3.37 -19.17
C LYS A 120 -11.67 4.82 -19.61
N SER A 121 -12.02 5.09 -20.86
CA SER A 121 -12.18 6.46 -21.35
C SER A 121 -13.41 7.11 -20.74
N GLY A 122 -13.29 8.37 -20.35
CA GLY A 122 -14.41 9.19 -19.88
C GLY A 122 -14.24 9.66 -18.44
N ASN A 123 -15.36 10.07 -17.85
CA ASN A 123 -15.43 10.61 -16.50
C ASN A 123 -16.42 9.80 -15.66
N TYR A 124 -16.26 9.82 -14.35
CA TYR A 124 -17.28 9.40 -13.39
C TYR A 124 -18.45 10.39 -13.38
N ASP A 125 -19.53 10.03 -12.67
CA ASP A 125 -20.74 10.85 -12.54
C ASP A 125 -20.47 12.24 -11.91
N ASP A 126 -19.41 12.36 -11.11
CA ASP A 126 -18.96 13.63 -10.53
C ASP A 126 -18.12 14.50 -11.48
N GLY A 127 -17.97 14.06 -12.74
CA GLY A 127 -17.19 14.73 -13.78
C GLY A 127 -15.68 14.50 -13.69
N THR A 128 -15.20 13.75 -12.70
CA THR A 128 -13.76 13.46 -12.59
C THR A 128 -13.31 12.38 -13.58
N PRO A 129 -12.12 12.50 -14.20
CA PRO A 129 -11.64 11.48 -15.13
C PRO A 129 -11.50 10.09 -14.50
N ILE A 130 -11.84 9.06 -15.27
CA ILE A 130 -11.59 7.67 -14.87
C ILE A 130 -10.08 7.43 -14.93
N GLU A 131 -9.47 7.26 -13.76
CA GLU A 131 -8.05 6.96 -13.64
C GLU A 131 -7.75 5.48 -13.94
N CYS A 132 -6.52 5.20 -14.36
CA CYS A 132 -5.98 3.85 -14.47
C CYS A 132 -4.81 3.73 -13.47
N PRO A 133 -5.04 3.15 -12.28
CA PRO A 133 -3.96 2.95 -11.32
C PRO A 133 -2.98 1.88 -11.81
N ASP A 134 -1.69 2.10 -11.55
CA ASP A 134 -0.65 1.11 -11.83
C ASP A 134 -0.66 -0.03 -10.80
N SER A 135 -1.16 0.24 -9.59
CA SER A 135 -1.29 -0.74 -8.52
C SER A 135 -2.45 -0.40 -7.59
N ILE A 136 -3.10 -1.42 -7.05
CA ILE A 136 -4.21 -1.28 -6.12
C ILE A 136 -3.96 -2.19 -4.91
N VAL A 137 -3.95 -1.63 -3.71
CA VAL A 137 -3.84 -2.40 -2.47
C VAL A 137 -5.21 -2.92 -2.08
N LEU A 138 -5.49 -4.20 -2.27
CA LEU A 138 -6.81 -4.78 -2.00
C LEU A 138 -6.78 -5.72 -0.79
N GLY A 139 -7.93 -5.84 -0.12
CA GLY A 139 -8.19 -6.99 0.73
C GLY A 139 -8.34 -8.25 -0.13
N THR A 140 -7.94 -9.41 0.39
CA THR A 140 -7.97 -10.67 -0.36
C THR A 140 -9.36 -11.05 -0.84
N THR A 141 -10.39 -10.73 -0.05
CA THR A 141 -11.81 -10.93 -0.41
C THR A 141 -12.27 -10.06 -1.58
N GLN A 142 -11.49 -9.05 -1.99
CA GLN A 142 -11.82 -8.12 -3.06
C GLN A 142 -11.17 -8.50 -4.40
N PHE A 143 -10.24 -9.46 -4.42
CA PHE A 143 -9.53 -9.85 -5.65
C PHE A 143 -10.45 -10.44 -6.71
N SER A 144 -11.42 -11.25 -6.31
CA SER A 144 -12.31 -11.97 -7.24
C SER A 144 -13.09 -11.01 -8.14
N TYR A 145 -13.56 -9.88 -7.62
CA TYR A 145 -14.27 -8.87 -8.41
C TYR A 145 -13.38 -8.31 -9.54
N ARG A 146 -12.17 -7.84 -9.18
CA ARG A 146 -11.21 -7.29 -10.14
C ARG A 146 -10.73 -8.34 -11.15
N TYR A 147 -10.47 -9.56 -10.68
CA TYR A 147 -10.09 -10.67 -11.52
C TYR A 147 -11.16 -10.99 -12.58
N ASN A 148 -12.42 -11.10 -12.16
CA ASN A 148 -13.54 -11.41 -13.05
C ASN A 148 -13.80 -10.31 -14.09
N ASN A 149 -13.39 -9.07 -13.81
CA ASN A 149 -13.45 -7.96 -14.75
C ASN A 149 -12.22 -7.86 -15.68
N ASN A 150 -11.28 -8.81 -15.61
CA ASN A 150 -10.00 -8.76 -16.32
C ASN A 150 -9.15 -7.53 -15.97
N GLU A 151 -9.23 -7.06 -14.72
CA GLU A 151 -8.53 -5.89 -14.21
C GLU A 151 -7.23 -6.25 -13.44
N THR A 152 -6.78 -7.51 -13.54
CA THR A 152 -5.60 -8.03 -12.84
C THR A 152 -4.56 -8.59 -13.81
N LEU A 153 -3.28 -8.51 -13.43
CA LEU A 153 -2.19 -9.14 -14.16
C LEU A 153 -1.86 -10.52 -13.59
N ASN A 154 -1.45 -11.45 -14.46
CA ASN A 154 -0.87 -12.72 -14.04
C ASN A 154 0.60 -12.52 -13.64
N LEU A 155 0.91 -12.77 -12.37
CA LEU A 155 2.24 -12.56 -11.79
C LEU A 155 3.11 -13.84 -11.74
N GLU A 156 2.67 -14.98 -12.28
CA GLU A 156 3.43 -16.24 -12.26
C GLU A 156 4.85 -16.10 -12.79
N ARG A 157 5.01 -15.37 -13.90
CA ARG A 157 6.33 -15.10 -14.48
C ARG A 157 7.19 -14.30 -13.50
N TYR A 158 6.63 -13.29 -12.85
CA TYR A 158 7.35 -12.46 -11.89
C TYR A 158 7.85 -13.31 -10.72
N PHE A 159 6.99 -14.12 -10.10
CA PHE A 159 7.36 -14.98 -8.97
C PHE A 159 8.39 -16.04 -9.34
N ARG A 160 8.30 -16.62 -10.55
CA ARG A 160 9.30 -17.57 -11.05
C ARG A 160 10.67 -16.93 -11.23
N GLU A 161 10.73 -15.72 -11.81
CA GLU A 161 12.00 -15.01 -11.96
C GLU A 161 12.57 -14.56 -10.61
N TYR A 162 11.70 -14.18 -9.66
CA TYR A 162 12.11 -13.90 -8.28
C TYR A 162 12.76 -15.14 -7.63
N LEU A 163 12.14 -16.32 -7.74
CA LEU A 163 12.69 -17.58 -7.21
C LEU A 163 14.06 -17.89 -7.81
N LYS A 164 14.20 -17.77 -9.13
CA LYS A 164 15.49 -17.99 -9.82
C LYS A 164 16.59 -17.04 -9.33
N LYS A 165 16.24 -15.78 -9.09
CA LYS A 165 17.20 -14.75 -8.68
C LYS A 165 17.63 -14.90 -7.23
N ASN A 166 16.69 -15.23 -6.33
CA ASN A 166 16.92 -15.17 -4.88
C ASN A 166 17.10 -16.54 -4.23
N GLY A 167 16.83 -17.64 -4.95
CA GLY A 167 16.97 -19.01 -4.44
C GLY A 167 15.87 -19.46 -3.47
N HIS A 168 14.87 -18.62 -3.20
CA HIS A 168 13.72 -18.93 -2.36
C HIS A 168 12.44 -18.30 -2.95
N SER A 169 11.30 -18.94 -2.71
CA SER A 169 10.00 -18.50 -3.22
C SER A 169 9.33 -17.56 -2.23
N ILE A 170 8.52 -16.62 -2.73
CA ILE A 170 7.68 -15.77 -1.86
C ILE A 170 6.66 -16.63 -1.09
N GLU A 171 6.23 -17.75 -1.68
CA GLU A 171 5.40 -18.80 -1.05
C GLU A 171 5.99 -19.28 0.29
N SER A 172 7.31 -19.48 0.35
CA SER A 172 7.98 -19.95 1.56
C SER A 172 8.01 -18.91 2.68
N SER A 173 7.79 -17.63 2.35
CA SER A 173 7.81 -16.50 3.27
C SER A 173 6.43 -16.14 3.81
N ILE A 174 5.36 -16.76 3.30
CA ILE A 174 3.99 -16.51 3.74
C ILE A 174 3.38 -17.72 4.43
N ASN A 175 2.39 -17.48 5.29
CA ASN A 175 1.66 -18.56 5.92
C ASN A 175 0.91 -19.38 4.85
N LYS A 176 0.92 -20.72 4.99
CA LYS A 176 0.26 -21.66 4.07
C LYS A 176 -1.21 -21.29 3.76
N TYR A 177 -1.96 -20.79 4.73
CA TYR A 177 -3.35 -20.41 4.52
C TYR A 177 -3.49 -19.15 3.68
N SER A 178 -2.62 -18.17 3.92
CA SER A 178 -2.60 -16.92 3.14
C SER A 178 -2.24 -17.15 1.69
N LEU A 179 -1.44 -18.18 1.36
CA LEU A 179 -1.11 -18.53 -0.02
C LEU A 179 -2.37 -18.65 -0.91
N TYR A 180 -3.39 -19.37 -0.43
CA TYR A 180 -4.60 -19.62 -1.22
C TYR A 180 -5.40 -18.36 -1.51
N ASP A 181 -5.24 -17.31 -0.72
CA ASP A 181 -5.92 -16.04 -0.93
C ASP A 181 -5.36 -15.25 -2.14
N TYR A 182 -4.10 -15.49 -2.51
CA TYR A 182 -3.44 -14.78 -3.62
C TYR A 182 -3.41 -15.58 -4.93
N HIS A 183 -3.86 -16.84 -4.90
CA HIS A 183 -3.99 -17.70 -6.06
C HIS A 183 -5.44 -17.85 -6.50
N PHE A 184 -5.72 -17.53 -7.76
CA PHE A 184 -7.01 -17.82 -8.38
C PHE A 184 -6.81 -18.47 -9.75
N GLY A 185 -7.47 -19.60 -9.97
CA GLY A 185 -7.35 -20.35 -11.24
C GLY A 185 -5.90 -20.76 -11.57
N ASN A 186 -5.12 -21.16 -10.55
CA ASN A 186 -3.68 -21.49 -10.66
C ASN A 186 -2.77 -20.33 -11.11
N ASN A 187 -3.19 -19.08 -10.88
CA ASN A 187 -2.35 -17.92 -11.14
C ASN A 187 -2.17 -17.06 -9.89
N TRP A 188 -0.93 -16.63 -9.65
CA TRP A 188 -0.61 -15.51 -8.78
C TRP A 188 -1.27 -14.22 -9.29
N LEU A 189 -2.17 -13.64 -8.48
CA LEU A 189 -2.89 -12.41 -8.83
C LEU A 189 -2.32 -11.15 -8.18
N ALA A 190 -1.64 -11.29 -7.05
CA ALA A 190 -1.16 -10.15 -6.27
C ALA A 190 0.07 -10.52 -5.43
N VAL A 191 0.77 -9.49 -4.96
CA VAL A 191 1.90 -9.62 -4.04
C VAL A 191 1.40 -9.41 -2.60
N PRO A 192 1.63 -10.35 -1.67
CA PRO A 192 1.27 -10.18 -0.27
C PRO A 192 2.02 -8.98 0.35
N LEU A 193 1.28 -8.05 0.96
CA LEU A 193 1.85 -6.84 1.58
C LEU A 193 1.78 -6.87 3.10
N ILE A 194 0.61 -7.17 3.65
CA ILE A 194 0.33 -7.26 5.09
C ILE A 194 -0.61 -8.45 5.30
N VAL A 195 -0.38 -9.20 6.37
CA VAL A 195 -1.30 -10.25 6.84
C VAL A 195 -1.97 -9.76 8.13
N ASP A 196 -3.29 -9.79 8.13
CA ASP A 196 -4.10 -9.48 9.32
C ASP A 196 -4.48 -10.78 10.03
N PHE A 197 -4.11 -10.90 11.30
CA PHE A 197 -4.49 -12.02 12.15
C PHE A 197 -5.63 -11.60 13.07
N ARG A 198 -6.80 -12.23 12.90
CA ARG A 198 -7.97 -12.00 13.74
C ARG A 198 -7.84 -12.81 15.02
N ASN A 199 -7.31 -12.17 16.06
CA ASN A 199 -7.25 -12.75 17.40
C ASN A 199 -8.58 -12.54 18.13
N LEU A 200 -9.06 -13.58 18.82
CA LEU A 200 -10.18 -13.44 19.75
C LEU A 200 -9.69 -12.74 21.02
N VAL A 201 -10.08 -11.48 21.19
CA VAL A 201 -9.84 -10.71 22.42
C VAL A 201 -11.14 -10.67 23.21
N PHE A 202 -11.09 -11.02 24.49
CA PHE A 202 -12.24 -10.99 25.39
C PHE A 202 -11.83 -10.44 26.76
N ASN A 203 -12.81 -9.89 27.49
CA ASN A 203 -12.61 -9.40 28.84
C ASN A 203 -12.75 -10.56 29.84
N SER A 204 -11.66 -10.92 30.52
CA SER A 204 -11.65 -12.02 31.49
C SER A 204 -12.61 -11.79 32.65
N THR A 205 -12.70 -10.56 33.18
CA THR A 205 -13.64 -10.22 34.27
C THR A 205 -15.09 -10.47 33.87
N THR A 206 -15.48 -10.05 32.66
CA THR A 206 -16.84 -10.32 32.14
C THR A 206 -17.04 -11.82 31.93
N PHE A 207 -16.02 -12.51 31.44
CA PHE A 207 -16.06 -13.96 31.24
C PHE A 207 -16.27 -14.72 32.55
N ASP A 208 -15.53 -14.36 33.60
CA ASP A 208 -15.65 -14.92 34.95
C ASP A 208 -16.99 -14.61 35.59
N TYR A 209 -17.47 -13.37 35.42
CA TYR A 209 -18.79 -12.97 35.87
C TYR A 209 -19.88 -13.86 35.24
N CYS A 210 -19.88 -14.02 33.91
CA CYS A 210 -20.84 -14.87 33.22
C CYS A 210 -20.73 -16.33 33.67
N LYS A 211 -19.51 -16.86 33.83
CA LYS A 211 -19.32 -18.19 34.39
C LYS A 211 -19.93 -18.34 35.79
N SER A 212 -19.74 -17.36 36.67
CA SER A 212 -20.33 -17.34 38.02
C SER A 212 -21.86 -17.26 38.02
N LYS A 213 -22.46 -16.68 36.98
CA LYS A 213 -23.92 -16.63 36.76
C LYS A 213 -24.49 -17.91 36.16
N GLY A 214 -23.66 -18.93 35.94
CA GLY A 214 -24.09 -20.24 35.43
C GLY A 214 -24.16 -20.33 33.90
N PHE A 215 -23.60 -19.37 33.17
CA PHE A 215 -23.46 -19.49 31.72
C PHE A 215 -22.45 -20.60 31.38
N ASN A 216 -22.79 -21.47 30.44
CA ASN A 216 -21.94 -22.57 29.97
C ASN A 216 -20.87 -22.06 28.99
N ILE A 217 -19.85 -21.39 29.51
CA ILE A 217 -18.73 -20.82 28.74
C ILE A 217 -17.39 -21.25 29.34
N TYR A 218 -16.39 -21.42 28.48
CA TYR A 218 -15.04 -21.87 28.85
C TYR A 218 -13.98 -20.97 28.23
N TYR A 219 -12.93 -20.67 28.99
CA TYR A 219 -11.78 -19.95 28.45
C TYR A 219 -11.22 -20.71 27.24
N PRO A 220 -10.78 -20.00 26.19
CA PRO A 220 -10.03 -20.63 25.10
C PRO A 220 -8.80 -21.35 25.67
N PRO A 221 -8.39 -22.48 25.08
CA PRO A 221 -7.19 -23.18 25.52
C PRO A 221 -5.97 -22.25 25.41
N VAL A 222 -5.17 -22.20 26.47
CA VAL A 222 -3.85 -21.58 26.45
C VAL A 222 -2.88 -22.55 25.77
N ASN A 223 -2.32 -22.15 24.64
CA ASN A 223 -1.23 -22.90 24.02
C ASN A 223 0.03 -22.64 24.86
N ASN A 224 0.44 -23.64 25.64
CA ASN A 224 1.75 -23.70 26.29
C ASN A 224 2.82 -24.15 25.31
#